data_AF-A0A6P0WN54-F1
#
_entry.id   AF-A0A6P0WN54-F1
#
_cell.length_a   1.000
_cell.length_b   1.000
_cell.length_c   1.000
_cell.angle_alpha   90.00
_cell.angle_beta   90.00
_cell.angle_gamma   90.00
#
_symmetry.space_group_name_H-M   'P 1'
#
loop_
_entity.id
_entity.type
_entity.pdbx_description
1 polymer ?
#
loop_
_entity_poly.entity_id
_entity_poly.type
_entity_poly.pdbx_seq_one_letter_code
_entity_poly.pdbx_strand_id
1 'polypeptide(L)'
;MAALISLFMAIAISLLITRIAAEALTLTGLSRESAEFQARSAFTGAGFTTSESEQVVSHPVRRRILMWLMLLGNAGIITVISSLILTFIGTRGAGDWSLRMGLLVIGLVLIWIVATNRRFSRYLSKIVYWSLQRWTHLDVRDYASLLRLSGNYAVMEMQVAPEDWIANKPLCETHLRQEGILVLGIQRLNGHYVGAPKGGSCIFSGDILILYGRLSTLNELDSRKQGPSGEQAHEKAVATQAQLLAHEQQE
;
A
#
# COMPACT_ATOMS: atom_id res chain seq x y z
N MET A 1 -35.46 -11.04 -18.36
CA MET A 1 -34.91 -9.68 -18.29
C MET A 1 -34.09 -9.44 -17.03
N ALA A 2 -34.62 -9.67 -15.81
CA ALA A 2 -33.85 -9.49 -14.56
C ALA A 2 -32.52 -10.26 -14.51
N ALA A 3 -32.50 -11.53 -14.94
CA ALA A 3 -31.27 -12.34 -15.00
C ALA A 3 -30.22 -11.78 -15.97
N LEU A 4 -30.63 -11.22 -17.12
CA LEU A 4 -29.75 -10.53 -18.08
C LEU A 4 -29.15 -9.25 -17.48
N ILE A 5 -29.97 -8.47 -16.78
CA ILE A 5 -29.51 -7.25 -16.11
C ILE A 5 -28.52 -7.61 -14.99
N SER A 6 -28.83 -8.64 -14.19
CA SER A 6 -27.93 -9.17 -13.17
C SER A 6 -26.60 -9.64 -13.76
N LEU A 7 -26.63 -10.34 -14.90
CA LEU A 7 -25.43 -10.77 -15.62
C LEU A 7 -24.55 -9.57 -16.02
N PHE A 8 -25.14 -8.57 -16.68
CA PHE A 8 -24.39 -7.38 -17.09
C PHE A 8 -23.86 -6.58 -15.90
N MET A 9 -24.65 -6.46 -14.84
CA MET A 9 -24.24 -5.81 -13.60
C MET A 9 -23.06 -6.54 -12.96
N ALA A 10 -23.13 -7.86 -12.85
CA ALA A 10 -22.07 -8.68 -12.28
C ALA A 10 -20.77 -8.54 -13.08
N ILE A 11 -20.84 -8.59 -14.41
CA ILE A 11 -19.66 -8.39 -15.29
C ILE A 11 -19.11 -6.96 -15.13
N ALA A 12 -19.96 -5.95 -15.16
CA ALA A 12 -19.53 -4.55 -15.03
C ALA A 12 -18.86 -4.27 -13.67
N ILE A 13 -19.43 -4.78 -12.58
CA ILE A 13 -18.87 -4.67 -11.23
C ILE A 13 -17.54 -5.42 -11.15
N SER A 14 -17.45 -6.63 -11.71
CA SER A 14 -16.21 -7.42 -11.76
C SER A 14 -15.08 -6.67 -12.46
N LEU A 15 -15.37 -6.06 -13.61
CA LEU A 15 -14.42 -5.22 -14.36
C LEU A 15 -14.01 -3.96 -13.60
N LEU A 16 -14.94 -3.37 -12.85
CA LEU A 16 -14.66 -2.18 -12.05
C LEU A 16 -13.78 -2.51 -10.84
N ILE A 17 -14.09 -3.59 -10.11
CA ILE A 17 -13.28 -4.06 -8.97
C ILE A 17 -11.86 -4.40 -9.42
N THR A 18 -11.71 -5.17 -10.50
CA THR A 18 -10.38 -5.55 -11.03
C THR A 18 -9.56 -4.33 -11.47
N ARG A 19 -10.21 -3.31 -12.08
CA ARG A 19 -9.52 -2.06 -12.42
C ARG A 19 -9.10 -1.26 -11.19
N ILE A 20 -9.98 -1.11 -10.19
CA ILE A 20 -9.64 -0.39 -8.94
C ILE A 20 -8.47 -1.09 -8.24
N ALA A 21 -8.49 -2.42 -8.18
CA ALA A 21 -7.41 -3.21 -7.63
C ALA A 21 -6.09 -3.00 -8.37
N ALA A 22 -6.10 -3.01 -9.72
CA ALA A 22 -4.89 -2.75 -10.50
C ALA A 22 -4.30 -1.38 -10.18
N GLU A 23 -5.11 -0.33 -10.14
CA GLU A 23 -4.64 1.02 -9.79
C GLU A 23 -4.14 1.08 -8.33
N ALA A 24 -4.82 0.43 -7.39
CA ALA A 24 -4.35 0.34 -6.01
C ALA A 24 -3.01 -0.42 -5.88
N LEU A 25 -2.80 -1.49 -6.66
CA LEU A 25 -1.53 -2.21 -6.73
C LEU A 25 -0.42 -1.35 -7.34
N THR A 26 -0.70 -0.56 -8.38
CA THR A 26 0.31 0.38 -8.93
C THR A 26 0.75 1.42 -7.90
N LEU A 27 -0.16 1.88 -7.04
CA LEU A 27 0.14 2.81 -5.97
C LEU A 27 1.07 2.23 -4.90
N THR A 28 1.15 0.90 -4.77
CA THR A 28 2.12 0.23 -3.89
C THR A 28 3.51 0.06 -4.52
N GLY A 29 3.75 0.60 -5.72
CA GLY A 29 5.04 0.57 -6.42
C GLY A 29 5.20 -0.55 -7.45
N LEU A 30 4.13 -1.28 -7.79
CA LEU A 30 4.16 -2.23 -8.90
C LEU A 30 4.10 -1.50 -10.25
N SER A 31 4.78 -2.06 -11.27
CA SER A 31 4.61 -1.57 -12.64
C SER A 31 3.16 -1.76 -13.08
N ARG A 32 2.68 -0.87 -13.96
CA ARG A 32 1.28 -0.89 -14.41
C ARG A 32 0.90 -2.21 -15.07
N GLU A 33 1.81 -2.78 -15.86
CA GLU A 33 1.61 -4.06 -16.53
C GLU A 33 1.52 -5.22 -15.53
N SER A 34 2.42 -5.26 -14.52
CA SER A 34 2.39 -6.28 -13.47
C SER A 34 1.14 -6.16 -12.61
N ALA A 35 0.76 -4.95 -12.19
CA ALA A 35 -0.44 -4.71 -11.41
C ALA A 35 -1.74 -5.09 -12.13
N GLU A 36 -1.86 -4.76 -13.44
CA GLU A 36 -3.00 -5.17 -14.25
C GLU A 36 -3.08 -6.69 -14.41
N PHE A 37 -1.94 -7.33 -14.66
CA PHE A 37 -1.86 -8.78 -14.79
C PHE A 37 -2.24 -9.48 -13.49
N GLN A 38 -1.64 -9.06 -12.37
CA GLN A 38 -1.88 -9.65 -11.05
C GLN A 38 -3.32 -9.44 -10.58
N ALA A 39 -3.91 -8.25 -10.79
CA ALA A 39 -5.31 -8.01 -10.44
C ALA A 39 -6.26 -8.92 -11.23
N ARG A 40 -6.02 -9.11 -12.54
CA ARG A 40 -6.84 -10.01 -13.37
C ARG A 40 -6.67 -11.46 -12.95
N SER A 41 -5.42 -11.91 -12.80
CA SER A 41 -5.11 -13.30 -12.47
C SER A 41 -5.56 -13.69 -11.05
N ALA A 42 -5.58 -12.74 -10.10
CA ALA A 42 -6.15 -12.95 -8.77
C ALA A 42 -7.68 -13.10 -8.82
N PHE A 43 -8.34 -12.24 -9.59
CA PHE A 43 -9.79 -12.25 -9.73
C PHE A 43 -10.29 -13.50 -10.47
N THR A 44 -9.56 -13.96 -11.48
CA THR A 44 -9.93 -15.17 -12.22
C THR A 44 -9.46 -16.46 -11.56
N GLY A 45 -8.60 -16.38 -10.54
CA GLY A 45 -8.01 -17.55 -9.89
C GLY A 45 -6.96 -18.28 -10.73
N ALA A 46 -6.45 -17.66 -11.81
CA ALA A 46 -5.44 -18.26 -12.68
C ALA A 46 -4.06 -18.43 -12.00
N GLY A 47 -3.79 -17.61 -10.98
CA GLY A 47 -2.51 -17.60 -10.27
C GLY A 47 -1.39 -16.87 -11.05
N PHE A 48 -0.19 -16.86 -10.47
CA PHE A 48 1.01 -16.25 -11.04
C PHE A 48 2.24 -17.09 -10.67
N THR A 49 3.40 -16.78 -11.25
CA THR A 49 4.66 -17.44 -10.90
C THR A 49 5.07 -17.16 -9.44
N THR A 50 5.94 -18.00 -8.89
CA THR A 50 6.43 -17.87 -7.50
C THR A 50 7.12 -16.53 -7.27
N SER A 51 7.94 -16.07 -8.22
CA SER A 51 8.65 -14.79 -8.15
C SER A 51 7.70 -13.59 -8.12
N GLU A 52 6.63 -13.62 -8.92
CA GLU A 52 5.58 -12.59 -8.87
C GLU A 52 4.84 -12.66 -7.53
N SER A 53 4.51 -13.87 -7.07
CA SER A 53 3.81 -14.07 -5.79
C SER A 53 4.61 -13.53 -4.59
N GLU A 54 5.93 -13.71 -4.56
CA GLU A 54 6.81 -13.15 -3.53
C GLU A 54 6.80 -11.62 -3.53
N GLN A 55 6.84 -11.00 -4.72
CA GLN A 55 6.72 -9.55 -4.84
C GLN A 55 5.38 -9.06 -4.29
N VAL A 56 4.27 -9.74 -4.54
CA VAL A 56 2.98 -9.26 -4.03
C VAL A 56 2.80 -9.55 -2.55
N VAL A 57 3.14 -10.75 -2.08
CA VAL A 57 2.87 -11.20 -0.70
C VAL A 57 3.81 -10.55 0.32
N SER A 58 5.00 -10.13 -0.09
CA SER A 58 5.95 -9.37 0.74
C SER A 58 5.40 -8.01 1.19
N HIS A 59 4.45 -7.43 0.45
CA HIS A 59 3.77 -6.21 0.88
C HIS A 59 2.35 -6.52 1.37
N PRO A 60 2.11 -6.45 2.67
CA PRO A 60 0.85 -6.87 3.27
C PRO A 60 -0.41 -6.08 2.86
N VAL A 61 -0.29 -4.85 2.34
CA VAL A 61 -1.42 -4.19 1.62
C VAL A 61 -1.75 -4.93 0.33
N ARG A 62 -0.73 -5.24 -0.49
CA ARG A 62 -0.91 -5.93 -1.75
C ARG A 62 -1.52 -7.31 -1.49
N ARG A 63 -1.02 -8.02 -0.46
CA ARG A 63 -1.59 -9.29 0.03
C ARG A 63 -3.09 -9.17 0.36
N ARG A 64 -3.51 -8.11 1.06
CA ARG A 64 -4.92 -7.90 1.42
C ARG A 64 -5.79 -7.62 0.19
N ILE A 65 -5.28 -6.80 -0.75
CA ILE A 65 -5.95 -6.54 -2.04
C ILE A 65 -6.17 -7.85 -2.79
N LEU A 66 -5.12 -8.69 -2.92
CA LEU A 66 -5.22 -9.98 -3.60
C LEU A 66 -6.21 -10.94 -2.93
N MET A 67 -6.19 -11.06 -1.60
CA MET A 67 -7.14 -11.93 -0.87
C MET A 67 -8.59 -11.55 -1.16
N TRP A 68 -8.91 -10.26 -1.17
CA TRP A 68 -10.24 -9.78 -1.55
C TRP A 68 -10.57 -10.11 -3.01
N LEU A 69 -9.65 -9.86 -3.95
CA LEU A 69 -9.85 -10.21 -5.37
C LEU A 69 -10.16 -11.68 -5.57
N MET A 70 -9.45 -12.58 -4.89
CA MET A 70 -9.69 -14.02 -4.98
C MET A 70 -11.08 -14.41 -4.46
N LEU A 71 -11.50 -13.82 -3.33
CA LEU A 71 -12.82 -14.07 -2.77
C LEU A 71 -13.95 -13.54 -3.67
N LEU A 72 -13.85 -12.27 -4.09
CA LEU A 72 -14.84 -11.62 -4.96
C LEU A 72 -14.86 -12.22 -6.36
N GLY A 73 -13.71 -12.68 -6.85
CA GLY A 73 -13.57 -13.39 -8.12
C GLY A 73 -14.42 -14.65 -8.18
N ASN A 74 -14.26 -15.53 -7.20
CA ASN A 74 -15.02 -16.77 -7.10
C ASN A 74 -16.53 -16.50 -6.97
N ALA A 75 -16.93 -15.55 -6.12
CA ALA A 75 -18.34 -15.15 -5.97
C ALA A 75 -18.92 -14.56 -7.25
N GLY A 76 -18.12 -13.74 -7.96
CA GLY A 76 -18.50 -13.12 -9.23
C GLY A 76 -18.74 -14.14 -10.34
N ILE A 77 -17.83 -15.11 -10.50
CA ILE A 77 -17.95 -16.17 -11.51
C ILE A 77 -19.24 -16.98 -11.28
N ILE A 78 -19.53 -17.38 -10.05
CA ILE A 78 -20.78 -18.10 -9.72
C ILE A 78 -22.00 -17.26 -10.10
N THR A 79 -22.00 -15.97 -9.74
CA THR A 79 -23.12 -15.05 -10.04
C THR A 79 -23.35 -14.91 -11.54
N VAL A 80 -22.27 -14.80 -12.33
CA VAL A 80 -22.31 -14.72 -13.80
C VAL A 80 -22.89 -16.01 -14.38
N ILE A 81 -22.39 -17.17 -13.96
CA ILE A 81 -22.87 -18.48 -14.43
C ILE A 81 -24.35 -18.68 -14.10
N SER A 82 -24.75 -18.44 -12.84
CA SER A 82 -26.16 -18.57 -12.42
C SER A 82 -27.07 -17.64 -13.20
N SER A 83 -26.65 -16.38 -13.41
CA SER A 83 -27.43 -15.39 -14.19
C SER A 83 -27.56 -15.80 -15.66
N LEU A 84 -26.51 -16.38 -16.24
CA LEU A 84 -26.52 -16.89 -17.61
C LEU A 84 -27.49 -18.08 -17.74
N ILE A 85 -27.41 -19.06 -16.84
CA ILE A 85 -28.31 -20.23 -16.85
C ILE A 85 -29.77 -19.78 -16.70
N LEU A 86 -30.08 -18.92 -15.73
CA LEU A 86 -31.44 -18.39 -15.50
C LEU A 86 -31.97 -17.57 -16.68
N THR A 87 -31.08 -16.96 -17.46
CA THR A 87 -31.45 -16.23 -18.67
C THR A 87 -32.02 -17.15 -19.74
N PHE A 88 -31.61 -18.42 -19.80
CA PHE A 88 -32.02 -19.36 -20.86
C PHE A 88 -32.95 -20.48 -20.39
N ILE A 89 -32.96 -20.84 -19.10
CA ILE A 89 -33.83 -21.92 -18.57
C ILE A 89 -35.34 -21.65 -18.75
N GLY A 90 -35.76 -20.38 -18.74
CA GLY A 90 -37.17 -19.99 -18.80
C GLY A 90 -37.71 -19.66 -20.20
N THR A 91 -36.97 -19.87 -21.28
CA THR A 91 -37.41 -19.49 -22.64
C THR A 91 -38.32 -20.57 -23.25
N ARG A 92 -39.57 -20.21 -23.55
CA ARG A 92 -40.60 -21.15 -24.08
C ARG A 92 -40.81 -21.04 -25.60
N GLY A 93 -40.04 -20.23 -26.33
CA GLY A 93 -40.18 -20.08 -27.79
C GLY A 93 -38.91 -19.57 -28.49
N ALA A 94 -38.76 -19.90 -29.78
CA ALA A 94 -37.58 -19.56 -30.59
C ALA A 94 -37.33 -18.05 -30.74
N GLY A 95 -38.39 -17.23 -30.76
CA GLY A 95 -38.29 -15.77 -30.81
C GLY A 95 -37.74 -15.14 -29.52
N ASP A 96 -38.11 -15.70 -28.36
CA ASP A 96 -37.56 -15.22 -27.07
C ASP A 96 -36.08 -15.55 -26.92
N TRP A 97 -35.66 -16.69 -27.48
CA TRP A 97 -34.26 -17.10 -27.46
C TRP A 97 -33.38 -16.19 -28.33
N SER A 98 -33.81 -15.89 -29.55
CA SER A 98 -33.05 -15.03 -30.48
C SER A 98 -32.96 -13.59 -29.97
N LEU A 99 -34.05 -13.04 -29.40
CA LEU A 99 -34.04 -11.71 -28.77
C LEU A 99 -33.08 -11.65 -27.58
N ARG A 100 -33.09 -12.66 -26.68
CA ARG A 100 -32.17 -12.70 -25.53
C ARG A 100 -30.71 -12.85 -25.95
N MET A 101 -30.44 -13.67 -26.97
CA MET A 101 -29.10 -13.78 -27.55
C MET A 101 -28.63 -12.47 -28.16
N GLY A 102 -29.48 -11.80 -28.94
CA GLY A 102 -29.15 -10.48 -29.51
C GLY A 102 -28.83 -9.45 -28.44
N LEU A 103 -29.65 -9.38 -27.39
CA LEU A 103 -29.41 -8.49 -26.24
C LEU A 103 -28.13 -8.84 -25.50
N LEU A 104 -27.81 -10.12 -25.31
CA LEU A 104 -26.57 -10.58 -24.68
C LEU A 104 -25.35 -10.07 -25.46
N VAL A 105 -25.32 -10.31 -26.78
CA VAL A 105 -24.21 -9.89 -27.64
C VAL A 105 -24.05 -8.37 -27.63
N ILE A 106 -25.14 -7.62 -27.82
CA ILE A 106 -25.13 -6.15 -27.81
C ILE A 106 -24.62 -5.62 -26.47
N GLY A 107 -25.12 -6.17 -25.35
CA GLY A 107 -24.71 -5.76 -24.02
C GLY A 107 -23.24 -6.06 -23.74
N LEU A 108 -22.73 -7.22 -24.17
CA LEU A 108 -21.33 -7.59 -23.99
C LEU A 108 -20.40 -6.70 -24.83
N VAL A 109 -20.78 -6.38 -26.06
CA VAL A 109 -20.05 -5.43 -26.92
C VAL A 109 -20.01 -4.04 -26.28
N LEU A 110 -21.14 -3.57 -25.75
CA LEU A 110 -21.21 -2.26 -25.08
C LEU A 110 -20.31 -2.22 -23.85
N ILE A 111 -20.33 -3.27 -23.01
CA ILE A 111 -19.41 -3.40 -21.86
C ILE A 111 -17.95 -3.40 -22.33
N TRP A 112 -17.62 -4.15 -23.38
CA TRP A 112 -16.25 -4.24 -23.90
C TRP A 112 -15.72 -2.89 -24.40
N ILE A 113 -16.55 -2.13 -25.13
CA ILE A 113 -16.21 -0.78 -25.60
C ILE A 113 -15.93 0.14 -24.41
N VAL A 114 -16.80 0.12 -23.39
CA VAL A 114 -16.61 0.93 -22.17
C VAL A 114 -15.35 0.49 -21.43
N ALA A 115 -15.13 -0.81 -21.29
CA ALA A 115 -14.00 -1.38 -20.58
C ALA A 115 -12.66 -1.12 -21.28
N THR A 116 -12.63 -0.88 -22.59
CA THR A 116 -11.39 -0.62 -23.36
C THR A 116 -11.11 0.88 -23.51
N ASN A 117 -12.08 1.75 -23.20
CA ASN A 117 -11.95 3.20 -23.42
C ASN A 117 -10.90 3.84 -22.47
N ARG A 118 -9.86 4.45 -23.05
CA ARG A 118 -8.78 5.16 -22.32
C ARG A 118 -9.30 6.32 -21.46
N ARG A 119 -10.41 6.96 -21.82
CA ARG A 119 -11.00 8.07 -21.03
C ARG A 119 -11.57 7.57 -19.71
N PHE A 120 -12.25 6.42 -19.76
CA PHE A 120 -12.80 5.78 -18.56
C PHE A 120 -11.68 5.39 -17.59
N SER A 121 -10.58 4.83 -18.12
CA SER A 121 -9.40 4.51 -17.31
C SER A 121 -8.87 5.71 -16.52
N ARG A 122 -8.70 6.86 -17.18
CA ARG A 122 -8.19 8.08 -16.53
C ARG A 122 -9.14 8.62 -15.46
N TYR A 123 -10.44 8.53 -15.71
CA TYR A 123 -11.47 8.97 -14.75
C TYR A 123 -11.47 8.08 -13.51
N LEU A 124 -11.39 6.76 -13.71
CA LEU A 124 -11.35 5.78 -12.63
C LEU A 124 -10.08 5.94 -11.79
N SER A 125 -8.90 6.12 -12.42
CA SER A 125 -7.67 6.44 -11.69
C SER A 125 -7.89 7.67 -10.80
N LYS A 126 -8.41 8.77 -11.35
CA LYS A 126 -8.64 10.00 -10.57
C LYS A 126 -9.58 9.78 -9.37
N ILE A 127 -10.63 8.99 -9.55
CA ILE A 127 -11.55 8.61 -8.47
C ILE A 127 -10.85 7.74 -7.42
N VAL A 128 -10.05 6.75 -7.85
CA VAL A 128 -9.31 5.87 -6.94
C VAL A 128 -8.30 6.68 -6.13
N TYR A 129 -7.48 7.52 -6.77
CA TYR A 129 -6.54 8.42 -6.11
C TYR A 129 -7.24 9.33 -5.07
N TRP A 130 -8.37 9.91 -5.44
CA TRP A 130 -9.15 10.77 -4.53
C TRP A 130 -9.80 9.98 -3.39
N SER A 131 -10.35 8.80 -3.68
CA SER A 131 -10.94 7.92 -2.67
C SER A 131 -9.89 7.42 -1.70
N LEU A 132 -8.68 7.09 -2.19
CA LEU A 132 -7.58 6.68 -1.35
C LEU A 132 -7.13 7.83 -0.44
N GLN A 133 -6.95 9.04 -0.96
CA GLN A 133 -6.60 10.18 -0.07
C GLN A 133 -7.63 10.44 1.03
N ARG A 134 -8.89 10.04 0.83
CA ARG A 134 -10.00 10.33 1.74
C ARG A 134 -10.39 9.18 2.68
N TRP A 135 -10.17 7.95 2.26
CA TRP A 135 -10.47 6.73 3.02
C TRP A 135 -9.24 6.04 3.58
N THR A 136 -8.08 6.53 3.16
CA THR A 136 -6.87 5.75 3.26
C THR A 136 -5.79 6.60 3.90
N HIS A 137 -5.88 6.67 5.23
CA HIS A 137 -4.74 6.25 6.05
C HIS A 137 -4.41 4.80 5.63
N LEU A 138 -3.88 4.57 4.42
CA LEU A 138 -3.07 3.38 4.16
C LEU A 138 -1.85 3.71 4.96
N ASP A 139 -1.92 3.19 6.15
CA ASP A 139 -0.92 3.21 7.17
C ASP A 139 0.24 2.37 6.61
N VAL A 140 0.95 2.92 5.62
CA VAL A 140 2.30 2.49 5.24
C VAL A 140 3.22 2.68 6.46
N ARG A 141 2.82 3.53 7.41
CA ARG A 141 3.32 3.62 8.78
C ARG A 141 3.07 2.36 9.63
N ASP A 142 2.10 1.51 9.27
CA ASP A 142 1.69 0.33 10.06
C ASP A 142 2.27 -0.98 9.53
N TYR A 143 3.30 -0.93 8.66
CA TYR A 143 4.19 -2.07 8.44
C TYR A 143 5.51 -1.98 9.18
N ALA A 144 5.84 -0.78 9.66
CA ALA A 144 6.79 -0.62 10.75
C ALA A 144 6.20 -1.06 12.12
N SER A 145 4.90 -1.33 12.23
CA SER A 145 4.26 -1.76 13.48
C SER A 145 4.41 -3.24 13.82
N LEU A 146 5.03 -4.04 12.95
CA LEU A 146 5.61 -5.35 13.35
C LEU A 146 6.78 -5.19 14.33
N LEU A 147 7.25 -3.96 14.56
CA LEU A 147 8.19 -3.60 15.63
C LEU A 147 7.53 -2.75 16.72
N ARG A 148 6.25 -2.99 17.05
CA ARG A 148 5.74 -2.69 18.39
C ARG A 148 6.38 -3.65 19.40
N LEU A 149 7.66 -3.41 19.68
CA LEU A 149 8.37 -3.94 20.84
C LEU A 149 7.76 -3.23 22.05
N SER A 150 6.69 -3.82 22.62
CA SER A 150 6.09 -3.49 23.93
C SER A 150 6.10 -2.01 24.35
N GLY A 151 4.96 -1.32 24.23
CA GLY A 151 4.78 0.05 24.73
C GLY A 151 4.76 1.13 23.62
N ASN A 152 5.41 2.27 23.86
CA ASN A 152 5.46 3.44 22.97
C ASN A 152 6.64 3.42 21.97
N TYR A 153 7.34 2.29 21.82
CA TYR A 153 8.47 2.13 20.91
C TYR A 153 8.01 1.71 19.51
N ALA A 154 8.68 2.25 18.49
CA ALA A 154 8.40 1.98 17.09
C ALA A 154 9.71 1.99 16.28
N VAL A 155 9.67 1.35 15.11
CA VAL A 155 10.65 1.59 14.04
C VAL A 155 10.07 2.61 13.07
N MET A 156 10.88 3.56 12.60
CA MET A 156 10.46 4.61 11.68
C MET A 156 11.54 4.84 10.62
N GLU A 157 11.11 4.99 9.37
CA GLU A 157 11.97 5.50 8.31
C GLU A 157 11.89 7.03 8.26
N MET A 158 13.05 7.69 8.26
CA MET A 158 13.18 9.15 8.20
C MET A 158 14.05 9.54 7.01
N GLN A 159 13.53 10.41 6.14
CA GLN A 159 14.31 10.97 5.05
C GLN A 159 15.07 12.21 5.54
N VAL A 160 16.39 12.23 5.38
CA VAL A 160 17.23 13.33 5.84
C VAL A 160 17.17 14.49 4.85
N ALA A 161 16.52 15.58 5.22
CA ALA A 161 16.55 16.82 4.46
C ALA A 161 17.84 17.63 4.74
N PRO A 162 18.25 18.53 3.83
CA PRO A 162 19.41 19.41 4.05
C PRO A 162 19.29 20.29 5.29
N GLU A 163 18.05 20.63 5.68
CA GLU A 163 17.71 21.52 6.80
C GLU A 163 17.73 20.81 8.16
N ASP A 164 17.84 19.47 8.18
CA ASP A 164 17.64 18.68 9.39
C ASP A 164 18.88 18.69 10.28
N TRP A 165 18.68 18.69 11.60
CA TRP A 165 19.75 18.84 12.58
C TRP A 165 20.85 17.76 12.48
N ILE A 166 20.49 16.56 12.00
CA ILE A 166 21.39 15.41 11.83
C ILE A 166 22.13 15.38 10.48
N ALA A 167 21.78 16.26 9.53
CA ALA A 167 22.33 16.22 8.19
C ALA A 167 23.83 16.53 8.19
N ASN A 168 24.59 15.77 7.39
CA ASN A 168 26.04 15.92 7.18
C ASN A 168 26.89 15.76 8.45
N LYS A 169 26.38 15.03 9.45
CA LYS A 169 27.11 14.70 10.69
C LYS A 169 27.46 13.21 10.74
N PRO A 170 28.61 12.83 11.34
CA PRO A 170 28.87 11.44 11.72
C PRO A 170 27.93 11.03 12.85
N LEU A 171 27.50 9.77 12.81
CA LEU A 171 26.54 9.23 13.78
C LEU A 171 27.01 9.39 15.23
N CYS A 172 28.33 9.34 15.49
CA CYS A 172 28.87 9.57 16.83
C CYS A 172 28.65 10.99 17.36
N GLU A 173 28.61 12.01 16.51
CA GLU A 173 28.39 13.41 16.94
C GLU A 173 26.92 13.70 17.24
N THR A 174 26.01 12.95 16.62
CA THR A 174 24.56 13.15 16.83
C THR A 174 24.04 12.67 18.18
N HIS A 175 24.81 11.82 18.88
CA HIS A 175 24.45 11.26 20.19
C HIS A 175 23.02 10.68 20.30
N LEU A 176 22.41 10.24 19.20
CA LEU A 176 21.02 9.75 19.15
C LEU A 176 20.72 8.64 20.17
N ARG A 177 21.73 7.81 20.50
CA ARG A 177 21.59 6.77 21.54
C ARG A 177 21.27 7.35 22.92
N GLN A 178 21.75 8.55 23.25
CA GLN A 178 21.47 9.22 24.51
C GLN A 178 20.03 9.76 24.56
N GLU A 179 19.41 10.00 23.39
CA GLU A 179 17.98 10.32 23.26
C GLU A 179 17.08 9.08 23.28
N GLY A 180 17.66 7.88 23.40
CA GLY A 180 16.91 6.62 23.32
C GLY A 180 16.57 6.19 21.89
N ILE A 181 17.30 6.71 20.89
CA ILE A 181 17.13 6.39 19.47
C ILE A 181 18.30 5.52 19.00
N LEU A 182 17.97 4.37 18.43
CA LEU A 182 18.90 3.43 17.81
C LEU A 182 18.78 3.48 16.28
N VAL A 183 19.89 3.73 15.59
CA VAL A 183 19.92 3.66 14.12
C VAL A 183 20.19 2.22 13.70
N LEU A 184 19.20 1.59 13.08
CA LEU A 184 19.26 0.20 12.60
C LEU A 184 19.96 0.09 11.24
N GLY A 185 19.79 1.11 10.38
CA GLY A 185 20.33 1.12 9.03
C GLY A 185 20.28 2.50 8.37
N ILE A 186 21.09 2.66 7.33
CA ILE A 186 21.11 3.85 6.45
C ILE A 186 20.98 3.36 5.02
N GLN A 187 19.93 3.78 4.32
CA GLN A 187 19.78 3.60 2.89
C GLN A 187 20.24 4.86 2.17
N ARG A 188 21.29 4.73 1.37
CA ARG A 188 21.88 5.83 0.61
C ARG A 188 21.06 6.12 -0.64
N LEU A 189 21.15 7.35 -1.13
CA LEU A 189 20.48 7.78 -2.37
C LEU A 189 20.88 6.94 -3.61
N ASN A 190 22.10 6.39 -3.62
CA ASN A 190 22.59 5.50 -4.68
C ASN A 190 22.07 4.05 -4.57
N GLY A 191 21.17 3.78 -3.63
CA GLY A 191 20.60 2.45 -3.38
C GLY A 191 21.45 1.53 -2.49
N HIS A 192 22.65 1.97 -2.06
CA HIS A 192 23.50 1.18 -1.17
C HIS A 192 22.93 1.17 0.26
N TYR A 193 22.87 -0.01 0.88
CA TYR A 193 22.40 -0.19 2.25
C TYR A 193 23.55 -0.37 3.24
N VAL A 194 23.58 0.44 4.29
CA VAL A 194 24.52 0.31 5.42
C VAL A 194 23.74 -0.26 6.61
N GLY A 195 23.88 -1.57 6.84
CA GLY A 195 23.31 -2.21 8.03
C GLY A 195 24.16 -1.98 9.27
N ALA A 196 23.53 -1.80 10.42
CA ALA A 196 24.18 -1.60 11.72
C ALA A 196 25.31 -0.53 11.66
N PRO A 197 25.00 0.72 11.30
CA PRO A 197 25.99 1.77 11.13
C PRO A 197 26.79 2.01 12.41
N LYS A 198 28.10 2.20 12.26
CA LYS A 198 29.02 2.49 13.37
C LYS A 198 29.09 4.00 13.60
N GLY A 199 29.71 4.42 14.70
CA GLY A 199 29.86 5.85 15.03
C GLY A 199 30.47 6.69 13.92
N GLY A 200 31.43 6.14 13.17
CA GLY A 200 32.06 6.83 12.03
C GLY A 200 31.22 6.88 10.74
N SER A 201 30.01 6.33 10.72
CA SER A 201 29.13 6.42 9.56
C SER A 201 28.51 7.83 9.47
N CYS A 202 28.85 8.57 8.41
CA CYS A 202 28.24 9.87 8.14
C CYS A 202 26.82 9.74 7.61
N ILE A 203 25.94 10.63 8.06
CA ILE A 203 24.57 10.81 7.58
C ILE A 203 24.60 11.91 6.53
N PHE A 204 24.15 11.64 5.31
CA PHE A 204 24.11 12.63 4.22
C PHE A 204 22.68 13.05 3.92
N SER A 205 22.52 14.27 3.41
CA SER A 205 21.23 14.74 2.90
C SER A 205 20.74 13.83 1.78
N GLY A 206 19.46 13.44 1.83
CA GLY A 206 18.83 12.51 0.91
C GLY A 206 18.91 11.04 1.33
N ASP A 207 19.65 10.70 2.40
CA ASP A 207 19.62 9.36 2.97
C ASP A 207 18.25 9.07 3.62
N ILE A 208 17.91 7.77 3.69
CA ILE A 208 16.79 7.27 4.48
C ILE A 208 17.37 6.51 5.68
N LEU A 209 17.07 6.98 6.88
CA LEU A 209 17.48 6.35 8.13
C LEU A 209 16.38 5.42 8.64
N ILE A 210 16.76 4.20 9.04
CA ILE A 210 15.88 3.27 9.74
C ILE A 210 16.18 3.40 11.24
N LEU A 211 15.23 3.96 11.99
CA LEU A 211 15.38 4.33 13.39
C LEU A 211 14.49 3.45 14.28
N TYR A 212 14.95 3.12 15.47
CA TYR A 212 14.17 2.48 16.54
C TYR A 212 14.19 3.36 17.78
N GLY A 213 13.03 3.63 18.37
CA GLY A 213 12.92 4.48 19.56
C GLY A 213 11.48 4.75 19.93
N ARG A 214 11.25 5.64 20.91
CA ARG A 214 9.89 6.05 21.28
C ARG A 214 9.28 6.94 20.20
N LEU A 215 8.02 6.69 19.85
CA LEU A 215 7.33 7.37 18.76
C LEU A 215 7.33 8.91 18.91
N SER A 216 7.18 9.41 20.13
CA SER A 216 7.24 10.84 20.43
C SER A 216 8.60 11.46 20.10
N THR A 217 9.69 10.77 20.44
CA THR A 217 11.06 11.23 20.20
C THR A 217 11.41 11.15 18.72
N LEU A 218 10.99 10.07 18.05
CA LEU A 218 11.19 9.91 16.60
C LEU A 218 10.49 11.02 15.80
N ASN A 219 9.23 11.33 16.13
CA ASN A 219 8.48 12.41 15.46
C ASN A 219 9.08 13.79 15.70
N GLU A 220 9.60 14.04 16.90
CA GLU A 220 10.25 15.32 17.19
C GLU A 220 11.56 15.44 16.40
N LEU A 221 12.39 14.39 16.34
CA LEU A 221 13.60 14.36 15.53
C LEU A 221 13.32 14.64 14.04
N ASP A 222 12.22 14.10 13.49
CA ASP A 222 11.81 14.30 12.08
C ASP A 222 11.54 15.78 11.75
N SER A 223 11.03 16.51 12.75
CA SER A 223 10.75 17.95 12.64
C SER A 223 11.93 18.84 13.01
N ARG A 224 13.01 18.28 13.57
CA ARG A 224 14.11 19.02 14.19
C ARG A 224 15.03 19.64 13.15
N LYS A 225 15.06 20.97 13.12
CA LYS A 225 15.89 21.76 12.21
C LYS A 225 17.24 22.13 12.80
N GLN A 226 18.20 22.43 11.92
CA GLN A 226 19.51 22.95 12.31
C GLN A 226 19.39 24.28 13.07
N GLY A 227 20.41 24.55 13.90
CA GLY A 227 20.54 25.79 14.66
C GLY A 227 20.28 25.63 16.17
N PRO A 228 20.32 26.74 16.93
CA PRO A 228 20.27 26.73 18.39
C PRO A 228 19.01 26.06 18.96
N SER A 229 17.87 26.20 18.25
CA SER A 229 16.62 25.55 18.65
C SER A 229 16.68 24.03 18.54
N GLY A 230 17.41 23.49 17.55
CA GLY A 230 17.61 22.06 17.41
C GLY A 230 18.53 21.50 18.49
N GLU A 231 19.55 22.26 18.88
CA GLU A 231 20.46 21.87 19.97
C GLU A 231 19.75 21.85 21.32
N GLN A 232 18.93 22.86 21.60
CA GLN A 232 18.11 22.88 22.81
C GLN A 232 17.10 21.72 22.84
N ALA A 233 16.53 21.35 21.67
CA ALA A 233 15.65 20.20 21.56
C ALA A 233 16.38 18.87 21.82
N HIS A 234 17.63 18.75 21.32
CA HIS A 234 18.52 17.62 21.60
C HIS A 234 18.79 17.48 23.11
N GLU A 235 19.24 18.55 23.78
CA GLU A 235 19.50 18.52 25.23
C GLU A 235 18.25 18.13 26.04
N LYS A 236 17.08 18.66 25.65
CA LYS A 236 15.80 18.31 26.27
C LYS A 236 15.44 16.83 26.07
N ALA A 237 15.66 16.29 24.87
CA ALA A 237 15.40 14.89 24.57
C ALA A 237 16.30 13.96 25.40
N VAL A 238 17.59 14.29 25.53
CA VAL A 238 18.54 13.56 26.38
C VAL A 238 18.11 13.59 27.86
N ALA A 239 17.75 14.78 28.38
CA ALA A 239 17.29 14.91 29.77
C ALA A 239 16.00 14.11 30.03
N THR A 240 15.06 14.13 29.08
CA THR A 240 13.81 13.36 29.16
C THR A 240 14.09 11.85 29.18
N GLN A 241 14.98 11.38 28.31
CA GLN A 241 15.37 9.97 28.27
C GLN A 241 16.07 9.52 29.56
N ALA A 242 16.91 10.36 30.15
CA ALA A 242 17.58 10.06 31.43
C ALA A 242 16.58 9.90 32.58
N GLN A 243 15.56 10.76 32.67
CA GLN A 243 14.49 10.65 33.66
C GLN A 243 13.69 9.36 33.49
N LEU A 244 13.39 9.00 32.25
CA LEU A 244 12.63 7.77 31.94
C LEU A 244 13.40 6.51 32.35
N LEU A 245 14.69 6.44 32.06
CA LEU A 245 15.54 5.32 32.49
C LEU A 245 15.63 5.21 34.01
N ALA A 246 15.63 6.34 34.72
CA ALA A 246 15.63 6.35 36.18
C ALA A 246 14.31 5.82 36.77
N HIS A 247 13.17 6.11 36.14
CA HIS A 247 11.87 5.56 36.53
C HIS A 247 11.75 4.06 36.24
N GLU A 248 12.22 3.60 35.08
CA GLU A 248 12.20 2.17 34.70
C GLU A 248 13.08 1.28 35.59
N GLN A 249 14.11 1.85 36.23
CA GLN A 249 14.97 1.12 37.18
C GLN A 249 14.38 1.02 38.60
N GLN A 250 13.29 1.74 38.90
CA GLN A 250 12.62 1.76 40.20
C GLN A 250 11.37 0.86 40.26
N GLU A 251 10.88 0.38 39.11
CA GLU A 251 9.80 -0.62 38.98
C GLU A 251 10.37 -2.04 38.87
#